data_AF-A0A8T2JAM3-F1
#
_entry.id   AF-A0A8T2JAM3-F1
#
_cell.length_a   1.000
_cell.length_b   1.000
_cell.length_c   1.000
_cell.angle_alpha   90.00
_cell.angle_beta   90.00
_cell.angle_gamma   90.00
#
_symmetry.space_group_name_H-M   'P 1'
#
loop_
_entity.id
_entity.type
_entity.pdbx_description
1 polymer ?
#
loop_
_entity_poly.entity_id
_entity_poly.type
_entity_poly.pdbx_seq_one_letter_code
_entity_poly.pdbx_strand_id
1 'polypeptide(L)'
;MARTKQTARKSTGGKAPRKQLATKAARKSAPATGGVKKPHRYRPGTVALREIRRYQNSTELLIRNSAVMALQEASEAYLCGLSRTTTTCALSMPRG
;
A
#
# COMPACT_ATOMS: atom_id res chain seq x y z
N MET A 1 23.30 39.65 26.11
CA MET A 1 23.55 39.40 24.68
C MET A 1 23.96 37.94 24.52
N ALA A 2 23.13 37.10 23.90
CA ALA A 2 23.40 35.68 23.72
C ALA A 2 24.05 35.41 22.36
N ARG A 3 25.23 34.79 22.36
CA ARG A 3 26.01 34.47 21.15
C ARG A 3 25.36 33.30 20.40
N THR A 4 24.66 33.59 19.31
CA THR A 4 24.14 32.57 18.40
C THR A 4 25.28 31.90 17.63
N LYS A 5 25.54 30.60 17.86
CA LYS A 5 26.44 29.81 17.02
C LYS A 5 25.69 29.44 15.73
N GLN A 6 26.05 30.06 14.62
CA GLN A 6 25.58 29.66 13.29
C GLN A 6 26.18 28.29 12.95
N THR A 7 25.38 27.22 13.02
CA THR A 7 25.77 25.92 12.44
C THR A 7 25.40 25.95 10.96
N ALA A 8 26.39 25.90 10.08
CA ALA A 8 26.16 25.80 8.65
C ALA A 8 25.41 24.49 8.32
N ARG A 9 24.12 24.59 8.04
CA ARG A 9 23.38 23.51 7.36
C ARG A 9 23.76 23.56 5.89
N LYS A 10 24.42 22.51 5.38
CA LYS A 10 24.64 22.33 3.95
C LYS A 10 23.28 22.22 3.25
N SER A 11 22.89 23.26 2.52
CA SER A 11 21.84 23.18 1.51
C SER A 11 22.45 22.61 0.23
N THR A 12 22.31 21.30 0.00
CA THR A 12 22.56 20.77 -1.34
C THR A 12 21.36 21.15 -2.21
N GLY A 13 21.48 22.31 -2.84
CA GLY A 13 20.62 22.79 -3.92
C GLY A 13 20.64 21.85 -5.13
N GLY A 14 19.63 22.04 -5.98
CA GLY A 14 19.24 21.16 -7.09
C GLY A 14 20.38 20.73 -8.02
N LYS A 15 20.18 19.54 -8.58
CA LYS A 15 21.08 18.89 -9.54
C LYS A 15 21.29 19.81 -10.77
N ALA A 16 22.53 20.20 -11.05
CA ALA A 16 22.88 20.97 -12.25
C ALA A 16 22.61 20.17 -13.55
N PRO A 17 22.26 20.83 -14.68
CA PRO A 17 21.95 20.14 -15.93
C PRO A 17 23.25 19.59 -16.55
N ARG A 18 23.37 18.26 -16.59
CA ARG A 18 24.56 17.57 -17.10
C ARG A 18 24.36 17.28 -18.59
N LYS A 19 25.31 17.72 -19.43
CA LYS A 19 25.39 17.39 -20.88
C LYS A 19 25.13 15.90 -21.12
N GLN A 20 24.35 15.59 -22.16
CA GLN A 20 23.91 14.24 -22.52
C GLN A 20 25.11 13.30 -22.77
N LEU A 21 25.43 12.52 -21.75
CA LEU A 21 26.02 11.20 -21.88
C LEU A 21 24.93 10.25 -21.39
N ALA A 22 24.65 9.20 -22.16
CA ALA A 22 23.58 8.24 -21.88
C ALA A 22 23.70 7.73 -20.45
N THR A 23 22.84 8.26 -19.57
CA THR A 23 22.77 7.82 -18.19
C THR A 23 21.90 6.58 -18.16
N LYS A 24 22.54 5.40 -18.17
CA LYS A 24 21.89 4.17 -17.73
C LYS A 24 21.24 4.48 -16.39
N ALA A 25 19.91 4.44 -16.32
CA ALA A 25 19.17 4.75 -15.11
C ALA A 25 19.59 3.75 -14.03
N ALA A 26 20.57 4.12 -13.22
CA ALA A 26 20.90 3.44 -11.99
C ALA A 26 19.70 3.66 -11.08
N ARG A 27 18.71 2.76 -11.18
CA ARG A 27 17.71 2.57 -10.13
C ARG A 27 18.50 2.46 -8.83
N LYS A 28 18.06 3.14 -7.78
CA LYS A 28 18.71 3.11 -6.46
C LYS A 28 18.69 1.67 -5.91
N SER A 29 19.57 0.81 -6.40
CA SER A 29 19.97 -0.42 -5.75
C SER A 29 20.97 -0.06 -4.66
N ALA A 30 20.88 -0.82 -3.56
CA ALA A 30 21.38 -0.52 -2.22
C ALA A 30 22.81 0.09 -2.14
N PRO A 31 23.09 0.88 -1.08
CA PRO A 31 24.46 1.33 -0.80
C PRO A 31 25.43 0.13 -0.72
N ALA A 32 26.62 0.29 -1.31
CA ALA A 32 27.64 -0.78 -1.42
C ALA A 32 28.30 -1.17 -0.09
N THR A 33 27.96 -0.51 1.01
CA THR A 33 28.39 -0.84 2.37
C THR A 33 27.29 -0.43 3.35
N GLY A 34 26.73 -1.43 4.06
CA GLY A 34 25.71 -1.23 5.10
C GLY A 34 24.35 -1.80 4.72
N GLY A 35 23.95 -2.85 5.47
CA GLY A 35 22.68 -3.59 5.46
C GLY A 35 21.60 -3.18 4.45
N VAL A 36 21.17 -4.15 3.64
CA VAL A 36 19.99 -4.04 2.76
C VAL A 36 18.83 -3.46 3.56
N LYS A 37 18.31 -2.30 3.14
CA LYS A 37 17.12 -1.69 3.74
C LYS A 37 16.01 -2.74 3.75
N LYS A 38 15.56 -3.13 4.96
CA LYS A 38 14.52 -4.16 5.12
C LYS A 38 13.34 -3.83 4.19
N PRO A 39 12.82 -4.80 3.43
CA PRO A 39 11.63 -4.58 2.62
C PRO A 39 10.51 -4.01 3.50
N HIS A 40 9.85 -2.97 3.00
CA HIS A 40 8.75 -2.36 3.73
C HIS A 40 7.59 -3.36 3.80
N ARG A 41 7.34 -3.90 4.99
CA ARG A 41 6.20 -4.77 5.27
C ARG A 41 5.11 -3.95 5.95
N TYR A 42 3.91 -3.98 5.38
CA TYR A 42 2.74 -3.35 6.00
C TYR A 42 2.39 -4.04 7.33
N ARG A 43 1.79 -3.27 8.24
CA ARG A 43 1.27 -3.80 9.50
C ARG A 43 0.12 -4.78 9.20
N PRO A 44 -0.08 -5.82 10.03
CA PRO A 44 -1.23 -6.70 9.90
C PRO A 44 -2.53 -5.88 9.87
N GLY A 45 -3.47 -6.26 9.00
CA GLY A 45 -4.73 -5.55 8.79
C GLY A 45 -4.67 -4.38 7.81
N THR A 46 -3.51 -3.75 7.54
CA THR A 46 -3.43 -2.60 6.61
C THR A 46 -3.81 -2.97 5.19
N VAL A 47 -3.35 -4.12 4.71
CA VAL A 47 -3.67 -4.61 3.36
C VAL A 47 -5.13 -5.07 3.29
N ALA A 48 -5.62 -5.77 4.33
CA ALA A 48 -7.00 -6.22 4.42
C ALA A 48 -8.01 -5.06 4.38
N LEU A 49 -7.78 -3.98 5.13
CA LEU A 49 -8.65 -2.80 5.10
C LEU A 49 -8.65 -2.10 3.74
N ARG A 50 -7.54 -2.15 2.99
CA ARG A 50 -7.46 -1.61 1.63
C ARG A 50 -8.27 -2.45 0.65
N GLU A 51 -8.21 -3.77 0.79
CA GLU A 51 -8.98 -4.71 -0.05
C GLU A 51 -10.48 -4.62 0.23
N ILE A 52 -10.90 -4.56 1.51
CA ILE A 52 -12.30 -4.38 1.89
C ILE A 52 -12.88 -3.10 1.26
N ARG A 53 -12.17 -1.97 1.35
CA ARG A 53 -12.59 -0.72 0.72
C ARG A 53 -12.65 -0.80 -0.80
N ARG A 54 -11.73 -1.52 -1.44
CA ARG A 54 -11.76 -1.74 -2.89
C ARG A 54 -13.03 -2.51 -3.28
N TYR A 55 -13.28 -3.66 -2.65
CA TYR A 55 -14.44 -4.51 -2.99
C TYR A 55 -15.79 -3.92 -2.62
N GLN A 56 -15.84 -3.02 -1.65
CA GLN A 56 -17.07 -2.27 -1.34
C GLN A 56 -17.35 -1.15 -2.35
N ASN A 57 -16.33 -0.61 -3.01
CA ASN A 57 -16.45 0.53 -3.93
C ASN A 57 -16.43 0.13 -5.42
N SER A 58 -15.92 -1.05 -5.77
CA SER A 58 -15.86 -1.55 -7.15
C SER A 58 -16.65 -2.84 -7.31
N THR A 59 -17.50 -2.91 -8.34
CA THR A 59 -18.25 -4.11 -8.76
C THR A 59 -17.43 -4.98 -9.72
N GLU A 60 -16.13 -5.12 -9.49
CA GLU A 60 -15.29 -6.00 -10.30
C GLU A 60 -15.50 -7.43 -9.82
N LEU A 61 -16.07 -8.27 -10.68
CA LEU A 61 -16.30 -9.70 -10.42
C LEU A 61 -14.97 -10.35 -10.03
N LEU A 62 -14.91 -10.87 -8.80
CA LEU A 62 -13.68 -11.41 -8.21
C LEU A 62 -13.37 -12.82 -8.71
N ILE A 63 -14.37 -13.49 -9.29
CA ILE A 63 -14.23 -14.79 -9.94
C ILE A 63 -14.16 -14.59 -11.45
N ARG A 64 -13.01 -14.93 -12.03
CA ARG A 64 -12.77 -14.87 -13.46
C ARG A 64 -13.50 -16.03 -14.15
N ASN A 65 -14.78 -15.88 -14.49
CA ASN A 65 -15.46 -16.91 -15.29
C ASN A 65 -16.59 -16.34 -16.16
N SER A 66 -16.34 -16.22 -17.46
CA SER A 66 -17.29 -15.70 -18.46
C SER A 66 -18.57 -16.52 -18.61
N ALA A 67 -18.59 -17.78 -18.14
CA ALA A 67 -19.71 -18.70 -18.31
C ALA A 67 -20.84 -18.57 -17.26
N VAL A 68 -20.64 -17.82 -16.17
CA VAL A 68 -21.50 -17.88 -14.97
C VAL A 68 -22.00 -16.49 -14.52
N MET A 69 -21.94 -15.46 -15.37
CA MET A 69 -22.14 -14.05 -14.97
C MET A 69 -23.39 -13.78 -14.10
N ALA A 70 -24.55 -14.34 -14.44
CA ALA A 70 -25.78 -14.11 -13.68
C ALA A 70 -25.79 -14.79 -12.29
N LEU A 71 -25.26 -16.02 -12.19
CA LEU A 71 -25.12 -16.73 -10.91
C LEU A 71 -23.96 -16.14 -10.08
N GLN A 72 -22.99 -15.53 -10.75
CA GLN A 72 -21.84 -14.90 -10.12
C GLN A 72 -22.23 -13.64 -9.33
N GLU A 73 -23.03 -12.76 -9.92
CA GLU A 73 -23.47 -11.52 -9.26
C GLU A 73 -24.27 -11.81 -7.98
N ALA A 74 -25.21 -12.75 -8.05
CA ALA A 74 -26.00 -13.17 -6.89
C ALA A 74 -25.14 -13.83 -5.80
N SER A 75 -24.16 -14.66 -6.18
CA SER A 75 -23.29 -15.35 -5.22
C SER A 75 -22.27 -14.41 -4.56
N GLU A 76 -21.69 -13.45 -5.28
CA GLU A 76 -20.79 -12.44 -4.70
C GLU A 76 -21.53 -11.50 -3.75
N ALA A 77 -22.75 -11.07 -4.13
CA ALA A 77 -23.60 -10.27 -3.26
C ALA A 77 -23.98 -11.04 -1.98
N TYR A 78 -24.34 -12.32 -2.11
CA TYR A 78 -24.65 -13.19 -0.98
C TYR A 78 -23.46 -13.37 -0.03
N LEU A 79 -22.26 -13.65 -0.56
CA LEU A 79 -21.04 -13.80 0.24
C LEU A 79 -20.58 -12.49 0.88
N CYS A 80 -20.75 -11.35 0.21
CA CYS A 80 -20.49 -10.03 0.78
C CYS A 80 -21.48 -9.70 1.93
N GLY A 81 -22.75 -10.07 1.77
CA GLY A 81 -23.75 -9.96 2.84
C GLY A 81 -23.41 -10.85 4.03
N LEU A 82 -23.10 -12.12 3.79
CA LEU A 82 -22.74 -13.10 4.82
C LEU A 82 -21.47 -12.71 5.57
N SER A 83 -20.46 -12.17 4.88
CA SER A 83 -19.25 -11.68 5.54
C SER A 83 -19.50 -10.44 6.40
N ARG A 84 -20.44 -9.57 6.03
CA ARG A 84 -20.88 -8.44 6.88
C ARG A 84 -21.63 -8.91 8.12
N THR A 85 -22.54 -9.86 8.00
CA THR A 85 -23.31 -10.39 9.15
C THR A 85 -22.44 -11.19 10.11
N THR A 86 -21.50 -11.99 9.59
CA THR A 86 -20.55 -12.73 10.41
C THR A 86 -19.56 -11.80 11.11
N THR A 87 -19.13 -10.71 10.48
CA THR A 87 -18.25 -9.72 11.12
C THR A 87 -18.97 -8.88 12.16
N THR A 88 -20.23 -8.47 11.96
CA THR A 88 -21.00 -7.80 13.02
C THR A 88 -21.28 -8.74 14.19
N CYS A 89 -21.60 -10.01 13.92
CA CYS A 89 -21.74 -11.02 14.96
C CYS A 89 -20.43 -11.24 15.73
N ALA A 90 -19.29 -11.36 15.04
CA ALA A 90 -17.98 -11.50 15.67
C ALA A 90 -17.55 -10.26 16.48
N LEU A 91 -17.98 -9.06 16.08
CA LEU A 91 -17.74 -7.83 16.86
C LEU A 91 -18.66 -7.71 18.07
N SER A 92 -19.85 -8.32 18.00
CA SER A 92 -20.80 -8.37 19.12
C SER A 92 -20.44 -9.38 20.21
N MET A 93 -19.54 -10.32 19.91
CA MET A 93 -19.01 -11.26 20.90
C MET A 93 -17.84 -10.65 21.68
N PRO A 94 -17.77 -10.86 23.01
CA PRO A 94 -16.62 -10.44 23.80
C PRO A 94 -15.37 -11.20 23.35
N ARG A 95 -14.37 -10.46 22.89
CA ARG A 95 -13.05 -10.99 22.58
C ARG A 95 -12.24 -11.00 23.88
N GLY A 96 -12.13 -12.19 24.48
CA GLY A 96 -11.34 -12.45 25.68
C GLY A 96 -9.84 -12.28 25.47
#